data_AF-A0A9D9V1F9-F1
#
_entry.id   AF-A0A9D9V1F9-F1
#
_cell.length_a   1.000
_cell.length_b   1.000
_cell.length_c   1.000
_cell.angle_alpha   90.00
_cell.angle_beta   90.00
_cell.angle_gamma   90.00
#
_symmetry.space_group_name_H-M   'P 1'
#
loop_
_entity.id
_entity.type
_entity.pdbx_description
1 polymer ?
#
loop_
_entity_poly.entity_id
_entity_poly.type
_entity_poly.pdbx_seq_one_letter_code
_entity_poly.pdbx_strand_id
1 'polypeptide(L)' 'MQLIAWAFYSVLIVTYLASAGFIVFHILRYSLCRTNALFGVSFFLIVFGLFFLINLSLFSSLPLDTLLGGSMVFPQSGGF' A
#
# COMPACT_ATOMS: atom_id res chain seq x y z
N MET A 1 8.28 18.62 2.41
CA MET A 1 8.60 17.22 2.04
C MET A 1 7.53 16.24 2.53
N GLN A 2 7.06 16.34 3.77
CA GLN A 2 6.05 15.44 4.34
C GLN A 2 4.70 15.42 3.58
N LEU A 3 4.17 16.58 3.19
CA LEU A 3 2.93 16.68 2.39
C LEU A 3 3.00 15.94 1.05
N ILE A 4 4.17 15.99 0.38
CA ILE A 4 4.40 15.31 -0.90
C ILE A 4 4.44 13.80 -0.70
N ALA A 5 5.06 13.31 0.39
CA ALA A 5 5.07 11.89 0.73
C ALA A 5 3.66 11.35 1.01
N TRP A 6 2.84 12.11 1.75
CA TRP A 6 1.42 11.76 1.97
C TRP A 6 0.62 11.76 0.66
N ALA A 7 0.89 12.69 -0.26
CA ALA A 7 0.26 12.70 -1.58
C ALA A 7 0.59 11.43 -2.37
N PHE A 8 1.87 11.04 -2.46
CA PHE A 8 2.27 9.78 -3.11
C PHE A 8 1.66 8.56 -2.44
N TYR A 9 1.61 8.53 -1.10
CA TYR A 9 1.00 7.45 -0.35
C TYR A 9 -0.51 7.32 -0.65
N SER A 10 -1.21 8.45 -0.75
CA SER A 10 -2.63 8.46 -1.12
C SER A 10 -2.87 7.89 -2.51
N VAL A 11 -2.01 8.23 -3.48
CA VAL A 11 -2.09 7.70 -4.85
C VAL A 11 -1.83 6.19 -4.86
N LEU A 12 -0.87 5.71 -4.07
CA LEU A 12 -0.60 4.27 -3.93
C LEU A 12 -1.80 3.54 -3.32
N ILE A 13 -2.42 4.07 -2.27
CA ILE A 13 -3.63 3.48 -1.68
C ILE A 13 -4.75 3.39 -2.71
N VAL A 14 -5.01 4.48 -3.45
CA VAL A 14 -6.09 4.52 -4.43
C VAL A 14 -5.86 3.53 -5.57
N THR A 15 -4.64 3.45 -6.11
CA THR A 15 -4.30 2.50 -7.17
C THR A 15 -4.34 1.05 -6.68
N TYR A 16 -3.95 0.80 -5.43
CA TYR A 16 -4.06 -0.52 -4.80
C TYR A 16 -5.53 -0.95 -4.62
N LEU A 17 -6.40 -0.07 -4.15
CA LEU A 17 -7.84 -0.35 -4.06
C LEU A 17 -8.49 -0.54 -5.44
N ALA A 18 -8.12 0.28 -6.43
CA ALA A 18 -8.63 0.15 -7.79
C ALA A 18 -8.26 -1.20 -8.42
N SER A 19 -7.01 -1.63 -8.26
CA SER A 19 -6.55 -2.95 -8.75
C SER A 19 -7.25 -4.10 -8.04
N ALA A 20 -7.46 -4.02 -6.72
CA ALA A 20 -8.23 -5.01 -5.98
C ALA A 20 -9.69 -5.11 -6.48
N GLY A 21 -10.34 -3.97 -6.70
CA GLY A 21 -11.68 -3.91 -7.27
C GLY A 21 -11.74 -4.53 -8.67
N PHE A 22 -10.74 -4.26 -9.51
CA PHE A 22 -10.63 -4.86 -10.84
C PHE A 22 -10.49 -6.39 -10.78
N ILE A 23 -9.69 -6.92 -9.86
CA ILE A 23 -9.53 -8.37 -9.66
C ILE A 23 -10.85 -9.00 -9.20
N VAL A 24 -11.54 -8.40 -8.24
CA VAL A 24 -12.85 -8.88 -7.78
C VAL A 24 -13.87 -8.89 -8.92
N PHE A 25 -13.94 -7.81 -9.70
CA PHE A 25 -14.80 -7.73 -10.88
C PHE A 25 -14.46 -8.84 -11.89
N HIS A 26 -13.17 -9.07 -12.15
CA HIS A 26 -12.72 -10.11 -13.07
C HIS A 26 -13.13 -11.51 -12.58
N ILE A 27 -12.92 -11.83 -11.31
CA ILE A 27 -13.33 -13.12 -10.73
C ILE A 27 -14.84 -13.33 -10.85
N LEU A 28 -15.64 -12.30 -10.55
CA LEU A 28 -17.10 -12.38 -10.65
C LEU A 28 -17.59 -12.54 -12.09
N ARG A 29 -16.94 -11.88 -13.06
CA ARG A 29 -17.37 -11.89 -14.46
C ARG A 29 -16.96 -13.17 -15.21
N TYR A 30 -15.79 -13.72 -14.91
CA TYR A 30 -15.21 -14.82 -15.70
C TYR A 30 -15.31 -16.19 -15.04
N SER A 31 -15.82 -16.28 -13.81
CA SER A 31 -16.01 -17.57 -13.15
C SER A 31 -17.20 -18.33 -13.75
N LEU A 32 -16.96 -19.59 -14.15
CA LEU A 32 -17.97 -20.51 -14.71
C LEU A 32 -19.07 -20.89 -13.70
N CYS A 33 -18.73 -20.97 -12.41
CA CYS A 33 -19.63 -21.40 -11.35
C CYS A 33 -19.74 -20.32 -10.27
N ARG A 34 -20.98 -19.95 -9.92
CA ARG A 34 -21.26 -18.89 -8.91
C ARG A 34 -20.65 -19.20 -7.54
N THR A 35 -20.63 -20.46 -7.13
CA THR A 35 -20.02 -20.91 -5.87
C THR A 35 -18.51 -20.68 -5.85
N ASN A 36 -17.82 -21.02 -6.95
CA ASN A 36 -16.37 -20.82 -7.06
C ASN A 36 -16.03 -19.33 -7.13
N ALA A 37 -16.88 -18.53 -7.77
CA ALA A 37 -16.75 -17.06 -7.79
C ALA A 37 -16.83 -16.48 -6.36
N LEU A 38 -17.85 -16.87 -5.59
CA LEU A 38 -18.03 -16.42 -4.21
C LEU A 38 -16.86 -16.83 -3.32
N PHE A 39 -16.42 -18.09 -3.42
CA PHE A 39 -15.29 -18.58 -2.64
C PHE A 39 -13.99 -17.85 -3.02
N GLY A 40 -13.72 -17.69 -4.32
CA GLY A 40 -12.53 -16.99 -4.81
C GLY A 40 -12.49 -15.53 -4.39
N VAL A 41 -13.61 -14.79 -4.50
CA VAL A 41 -13.70 -13.40 -4.04
C VAL A 41 -13.52 -13.32 -2.53
N SER A 42 -14.17 -14.20 -1.77
CA SER A 42 -14.06 -14.19 -0.31
C SER A 42 -12.63 -14.45 0.16
N PHE A 43 -11.96 -15.45 -0.42
CA PHE A 43 -10.57 -15.76 -0.13
C PHE A 43 -9.65 -14.60 -0.51
N PHE A 44 -9.81 -14.04 -1.71
CA PHE A 44 -9.05 -12.89 -2.17
C PHE A 44 -9.22 -11.68 -1.23
N LEU A 45 -10.45 -11.34 -0.87
CA LEU A 45 -10.73 -10.19 0.01
C LEU A 45 -10.14 -10.36 1.41
N ILE A 46 -10.14 -11.58 1.97
CA ILE A 46 -9.53 -11.85 3.27
C ILE A 46 -8.02 -11.65 3.21
N VAL A 47 -7.35 -12.27 2.24
CA VAL A 47 -5.90 -12.16 2.07
C VAL A 47 -5.50 -10.72 1.75
N PHE A 48 -6.21 -10.08 0.82
CA PHE A 48 -6.02 -8.67 0.48
C PHE A 48 -6.21 -7.77 1.70
N GLY A 49 -7.27 -7.97 2.48
CA GLY A 49 -7.55 -7.20 3.68
C GLY A 49 -6.44 -7.31 4.72
N LEU A 50 -5.93 -8.53 4.96
CA LEU A 50 -4.79 -8.76 5.84
C LEU A 50 -3.54 -7.99 5.38
N PHE A 51 -3.16 -8.14 4.11
CA PHE A 51 -2.01 -7.42 3.56
C PHE A 51 -2.21 -5.90 3.58
N PHE A 52 -3.40 -5.43 3.28
CA PHE A 52 -3.73 -4.01 3.30
C PHE A 52 -3.58 -3.43 4.71
N LEU A 53 -4.11 -4.11 5.74
CA LEU A 53 -3.99 -3.68 7.12
C LEU A 53 -2.55 -3.70 7.62
N ILE A 54 -1.77 -4.73 7.28
CA ILE A 54 -0.34 -4.79 7.61
C ILE A 54 0.40 -3.61 7.00
N ASN A 55 0.17 -3.34 5.70
CA ASN A 55 0.78 -2.20 5.03
C ASN A 55 0.34 -0.88 5.69
N LEU A 56 -0.96 -0.68 5.90
CA LEU A 56 -1.47 0.53 6.54
C LEU A 56 -0.85 0.76 7.93
N SER A 57 -0.75 -0.29 8.74
CA SER A 57 -0.10 -0.24 10.05
C SER A 57 1.37 0.14 9.92
N LEU A 58 2.11 -0.51 9.02
CA LEU A 58 3.54 -0.25 8.81
C LEU A 58 3.76 1.20 8.36
N PHE A 59 2.96 1.70 7.43
CA PHE A 59 3.05 3.07 6.95
C PHE A 59 2.64 4.12 8.00
N SER A 60 1.66 3.82 8.86
CA SER A 60 1.30 4.71 9.97
C SER A 60 2.41 4.85 11.02
N SER A 61 3.25 3.82 11.16
CA SER A 61 4.36 3.78 12.12
C SER A 61 5.68 4.33 11.56
N LEU A 62 5.75 4.67 10.26
CA LEU A 62 6.98 5.18 9.66
C LEU A 62 7.27 6.61 10.13
N PRO A 63 8.43 6.87 10.75
CA PRO A 63 8.86 8.22 11.09
C PRO A 63 9.30 8.96 9.82
N LEU A 64 8.32 9.46 9.06
CA LEU A 64 8.49 10.20 7.80
C LEU A 64 9.47 11.38 7.93
N ASP A 65 9.50 12.01 9.11
CA ASP A 65 10.40 13.12 9.41
C ASP A 65 11.87 12.69 9.46
N THR A 66 12.16 11.46 9.89
CA THR A 66 13.52 10.90 9.91
C THR A 66 13.97 10.38 8.53
N LEU A 67 13.05 9.84 7.73
CA LEU A 67 13.36 9.29 6.40
C LEU A 67 13.60 10.38 5.34
N LEU A 68 12.90 11.51 5.44
CA LEU A 68 13.06 12.64 4.52
C LEU A 68 14.02 13.72 5.03
N GLY A 69 14.31 13.74 6.34
CA GLY A 69 15.25 14.68 6.98
C GLY A 69 16.66 14.13 7.23
N GLY A 70 16.90 12.83 7.01
CA GLY A 70 18.17 12.15 7.30
C GLY A 70 19.27 12.26 6.23
N SER A 71 19.14 13.14 5.24
CA SER A 71 20.18 13.40 4.24
C SER A 71 20.72 14.82 4.41
N MET A 72 21.54 15.02 5.45
CA MET A 72 22.56 16.10 5.54
C MET A 72 23.33 16.00 6.87
N VAL A 73 23.92 14.83 7.16
CA VAL A 73 25.10 14.76 8.04
C VAL A 73 26.20 14.08 7.24
N PHE A 74 26.67 14.78 6.20
CA PHE A 74 28.06 14.59 5.82
C PHE A 74 28.89 15.15 6.97
N PRO A 75 29.79 14.38 7.59
CA PRO A 75 30.75 14.99 8.50
C PRO A 75 31.59 15.96 7.66
N GLN A 76 31.34 17.27 7.80
CA GLN A 76 32.33 18.25 7.42
C GLN A 76 33.53 17.97 8.33
N SER A 77 34.56 17.32 7.79
CA SER A 77 35.88 17.34 8.39
C SER A 77 36.30 18.81 8.45
N GLY A 78 36.10 19.44 9.60
CA GLY A 78 36.71 20.73 9.89
C GLY A 78 38.22 20.53 9.89
N GLY A 79 38.85 20.84 8.75
CA GLY A 79 40.29 20.95 8.67
C GLY A 79 40.72 22.21 9.40
N PHE A 80 41.22 22.03 10.61
CA PHE A 80 42.30 22.81 11.23
C PHE A 80 43.10 21.89 12.14
#